data_AF-A0A0P1ARI5-F1
#
_entry.id   AF-A0A0P1ARI5-F1
#
_cell.length_a   1.000
_cell.length_b   1.000
_cell.length_c   1.000
_cell.angle_alpha   90.00
_cell.angle_beta   90.00
_cell.angle_gamma   90.00
#
_symmetry.space_group_name_H-M   'P 1'
#
loop_
_entity.id
_entity.type
_entity.pdbx_description
1 polymer ?
#
loop_
_entity_poly.entity_id
_entity_poly.type
_entity_poly.pdbx_seq_one_letter_code
_entity_poly.pdbx_strand_id
1 'polypeptide(L)'
;MSKIAQASKVMWHVVDAKGQVLGRLASQLAPILRGKHKPTYAPNADCGDYVVVINAKDIVLTGNKWNNKLYRWHTGHPGGLKQRTAKELLERKPEQVLRKAVYGMLPRNRMRALQDKKLKIFMGETHDFVKEVGENPVIY
;
A
#
# COMPACT_ATOMS: atom_id res chain seq x y z
N MET A 1 -5.84 -26.27 -28.66
CA MET A 1 -6.42 -25.17 -27.86
C MET A 1 -5.85 -25.22 -26.44
N SER A 2 -4.75 -24.52 -26.18
CA SER A 2 -4.19 -24.39 -24.81
C SER A 2 -4.63 -23.05 -24.20
N LYS A 3 -5.56 -23.11 -23.26
CA LYS A 3 -6.01 -21.98 -22.41
C LYS A 3 -4.90 -21.54 -21.45
N ILE A 4 -3.77 -21.01 -21.94
CA ILE A 4 -2.65 -20.58 -21.07
C ILE A 4 -2.42 -19.06 -21.09
N ALA A 5 -3.05 -18.33 -22.00
CA ALA A 5 -2.87 -16.87 -22.11
C ALA A 5 -4.20 -16.12 -22.00
N GLN A 6 -5.00 -16.38 -20.96
CA GLN A 6 -6.03 -15.42 -20.59
C GLN A 6 -5.35 -14.37 -19.71
N ALA A 7 -4.81 -13.33 -20.34
CA ALA A 7 -4.25 -12.17 -19.65
C ALA A 7 -5.31 -11.64 -18.69
N SER A 8 -5.13 -11.90 -17.39
CA SER A 8 -6.12 -11.52 -16.39
C SER A 8 -6.25 -9.99 -16.37
N LYS A 9 -7.46 -9.48 -16.61
CA LYS A 9 -7.77 -8.05 -16.60
C LYS A 9 -7.24 -7.43 -15.30
N VAL A 10 -6.48 -6.34 -15.42
CA VAL A 10 -6.03 -5.55 -14.27
C VAL A 10 -7.23 -4.80 -13.72
N MET A 11 -7.48 -4.95 -12.42
CA MET A 11 -8.60 -4.32 -11.73
C MET A 11 -8.11 -3.16 -10.86
N TRP A 12 -9.03 -2.26 -10.53
CA TRP A 12 -8.80 -1.13 -9.65
C TRP A 12 -9.67 -1.32 -8.41
N HIS A 13 -9.04 -1.30 -7.24
CA HIS A 13 -9.70 -1.46 -5.95
C HIS A 13 -9.70 -0.12 -5.22
N VAL A 14 -10.80 0.24 -4.57
CA VAL A 14 -10.89 1.41 -3.71
C VAL A 14 -11.13 0.95 -2.29
N VAL A 15 -10.31 1.45 -1.36
CA VAL A 15 -10.32 1.03 0.04
C VAL A 15 -10.34 2.25 0.95
N ASP A 16 -11.27 2.27 1.90
CA ASP A 16 -11.34 3.31 2.92
C ASP A 16 -10.46 2.96 4.12
N ALA A 17 -9.47 3.80 4.42
CA ALA A 17 -8.57 3.61 5.57
C ALA A 17 -9.14 4.17 6.89
N LYS A 18 -10.30 4.84 6.87
CA LYS A 18 -10.89 5.48 8.05
C LYS A 18 -11.18 4.45 9.15
N GLY A 19 -10.57 4.65 10.32
CA GLY A 19 -10.76 3.76 11.48
C GLY A 19 -10.06 2.40 11.35
N GLN A 20 -9.37 2.13 10.23
CA GLN A 20 -8.70 0.84 10.01
C GLN A 20 -7.37 0.77 10.74
N VAL A 21 -7.04 -0.41 11.26
CA VAL A 21 -5.74 -0.65 11.91
C VAL A 21 -4.65 -0.79 10.84
N LEU A 22 -3.62 0.06 10.88
CA LEU A 22 -2.53 0.15 9.89
C LEU A 22 -2.01 -1.22 9.43
N GLY A 23 -1.67 -2.09 10.39
CA GLY A 23 -1.07 -3.39 10.10
C GLY A 23 -2.04 -4.37 9.44
N ARG A 24 -3.32 -4.37 9.84
CA ARG A 24 -4.34 -5.26 9.27
C ARG A 24 -4.65 -4.85 7.83
N LEU A 25 -4.86 -3.55 7.62
CA LEU A 25 -5.09 -2.97 6.30
C LEU A 25 -3.92 -3.30 5.37
N ALA A 26 -2.69 -3.01 5.79
CA ALA A 26 -1.51 -3.28 4.97
C ALA A 26 -1.37 -4.76 4.58
N SER A 27 -1.73 -5.68 5.48
CA SER A 27 -1.67 -7.13 5.23
C SER A 27 -2.69 -7.61 4.22
N GLN A 28 -3.82 -6.92 4.08
CA GLN A 28 -4.85 -7.20 3.06
C GLN A 28 -4.46 -6.60 1.71
N LEU A 29 -3.88 -5.39 1.71
CA LEU A 29 -3.46 -4.71 0.48
C LEU A 29 -2.28 -5.41 -0.23
N ALA A 30 -1.30 -5.91 0.52
CA ALA A 30 -0.09 -6.51 -0.07
C ALA A 30 -0.35 -7.76 -0.96
N PRO A 31 -1.25 -8.69 -0.60
CA PRO A 31 -1.71 -9.76 -1.50
C PRO A 31 -2.40 -9.24 -2.78
N ILE A 32 -3.19 -8.16 -2.69
CA ILE A 32 -3.89 -7.58 -3.84
C ILE A 32 -2.89 -6.98 -4.83
N LEU A 33 -1.94 -6.18 -4.33
CA LEU A 33 -0.85 -5.61 -5.13
C LEU A 33 0.07 -6.66 -5.76
N ARG A 34 0.13 -7.86 -5.20
CA ARG A 34 0.86 -9.00 -5.78
C ARG A 34 0.03 -9.84 -6.75
N GLY A 35 -1.29 -9.70 -6.74
CA GLY A 35 -2.20 -10.52 -7.53
C GLY A 35 -2.49 -11.90 -6.92
N LYS A 36 -2.12 -12.14 -5.65
CA LYS A 36 -2.31 -13.45 -4.98
C LYS A 36 -3.78 -13.86 -4.81
N HIS A 37 -4.70 -12.91 -4.92
CA HIS A 37 -6.13 -13.17 -4.86
C HIS A 37 -6.68 -13.74 -6.18
N LYS A 38 -5.91 -13.68 -7.27
CA LYS A 38 -6.30 -14.23 -8.58
C LYS A 38 -5.75 -15.64 -8.77
N PRO A 39 -6.53 -16.54 -9.40
CA PRO A 39 -6.04 -17.88 -9.74
C PRO A 39 -4.93 -17.86 -10.80
N THR A 40 -4.79 -16.75 -11.54
CA THR A 40 -3.74 -16.54 -12.55
C THR A 40 -2.40 -16.07 -11.95
N TYR A 41 -2.25 -16.09 -10.62
CA TYR A 41 -1.03 -15.65 -9.95
C TYR A 41 0.20 -16.44 -10.40
N ALA A 42 1.16 -15.75 -10.99
CA ALA A 42 2.48 -16.27 -11.30
C ALA A 42 3.54 -15.50 -10.49
N PRO A 43 4.45 -16.18 -9.76
CA PRO A 43 5.40 -15.51 -8.88
C PRO A 43 6.49 -14.72 -9.62
N ASN A 44 6.71 -15.02 -10.90
CA ASN A 44 7.71 -14.39 -11.78
C ASN A 44 7.13 -13.25 -12.65
N ALA A 45 5.80 -13.08 -12.66
CA ALA A 45 5.12 -12.08 -13.47
C ALA A 45 4.30 -11.12 -12.59
N ASP A 46 4.17 -9.86 -13.03
CA ASP A 46 3.40 -8.87 -12.30
C ASP A 46 1.90 -8.99 -12.63
N CYS A 47 1.20 -9.80 -11.84
CA CYS A 47 -0.25 -10.07 -11.99
C CYS A 47 -1.11 -9.22 -11.03
N GLY A 48 -0.50 -8.25 -10.35
CA GLY A 48 -1.15 -7.46 -9.31
C GLY A 48 -2.09 -6.37 -9.83
N ASP A 49 -2.99 -5.94 -8.95
CA ASP A 49 -3.97 -4.89 -9.24
C ASP A 49 -3.59 -3.54 -8.65
N TYR A 50 -4.28 -2.50 -9.13
CA TYR A 50 -4.17 -1.17 -8.56
C TYR A 50 -5.05 -1.05 -7.32
N VAL A 51 -4.53 -0.40 -6.30
CA VAL A 51 -5.26 -0.13 -5.07
C VAL A 51 -5.20 1.36 -4.82
N VAL A 52 -6.36 1.98 -4.71
CA VAL A 52 -6.55 3.37 -4.30
C VAL A 52 -7.04 3.37 -2.86
N VAL A 53 -6.27 3.96 -1.97
CA VAL A 53 -6.64 4.11 -0.56
C VAL A 53 -7.07 5.55 -0.32
N ILE A 54 -8.24 5.75 0.26
CA ILE A 54 -8.76 7.06 0.68
C ILE A 54 -8.71 7.19 2.21
N ASN A 55 -8.86 8.42 2.72
CA ASN A 55 -8.85 8.73 4.17
C ASN A 55 -7.61 8.22 4.93
N ALA A 56 -6.44 8.23 4.29
CA ALA A 56 -5.21 7.72 4.91
C ALA A 56 -4.80 8.49 6.18
N LYS A 57 -5.32 9.70 6.40
CA LYS A 57 -5.11 10.51 7.61
C LYS A 57 -5.79 9.90 8.85
N ASP A 58 -6.87 9.16 8.66
CA ASP A 58 -7.74 8.63 9.74
C ASP A 58 -7.40 7.18 10.11
N ILE A 59 -6.20 6.74 9.74
CA ILE A 59 -5.71 5.39 10.01
C ILE A 59 -5.35 5.23 11.49
N VAL A 60 -5.57 4.05 12.05
CA VAL A 60 -5.40 3.79 13.50
C VAL A 60 -4.15 2.97 13.77
N LEU A 61 -3.37 3.44 14.74
CA LEU A 61 -2.38 2.62 15.46
C LEU A 61 -2.87 2.36 16.88
N THR A 62 -2.87 1.09 17.27
CA THR A 62 -3.33 0.64 18.59
C THR A 62 -2.34 1.01 19.71
N GLY A 63 -2.84 1.41 20.88
CA GLY A 63 -2.03 1.70 22.07
C GLY A 63 -1.10 2.91 21.88
N ASN A 64 0.02 2.94 22.60
CA ASN A 64 0.98 4.06 22.59
C ASN A 64 1.92 4.08 21.37
N LYS A 65 1.56 3.36 20.29
CA LYS A 65 2.43 3.18 19.11
C LYS A 65 2.68 4.48 18.34
N TRP A 66 1.78 5.47 18.42
CA TRP A 66 1.98 6.77 17.79
C TRP A 66 3.25 7.47 18.26
N ASN A 67 3.53 7.39 19.56
CA ASN A 67 4.69 8.04 20.18
C ASN A 67 5.91 7.09 20.22
N ASN A 68 5.68 5.79 20.42
CA ASN A 68 6.77 4.83 20.65
C ASN A 68 7.36 4.26 19.35
N LYS A 69 6.62 4.26 18.24
CA LYS A 69 7.10 3.71 16.97
C LYS A 69 8.01 4.74 16.29
N LEU A 70 9.30 4.43 16.23
CA LEU A 70 10.31 5.26 15.58
C LEU A 70 10.62 4.77 14.17
N TYR A 71 10.47 5.65 13.20
CA TYR A 71 10.99 5.49 11.84
C TYR A 71 12.40 6.06 11.77
N ARG A 72 13.38 5.20 11.52
CA ARG A 72 14.80 5.56 11.46
C ARG A 72 15.34 5.44 10.04
N TRP A 73 16.25 6.33 9.67
CA TRP A 73 17.05 6.23 8.46
C TRP A 73 18.40 6.91 8.69
N HIS A 74 19.39 6.55 7.88
CA HIS A 74 20.75 7.07 7.99
C HIS A 74 21.11 7.84 6.71
N THR A 75 21.85 8.95 6.84
CA THR A 75 22.28 9.77 5.69
C THR A 75 23.59 9.28 5.05
N GLY A 76 24.27 8.31 5.65
CA GLY A 76 25.56 7.77 5.18
C GLY A 76 26.80 8.43 5.78
N HIS A 77 26.64 9.52 6.54
CA HIS A 77 27.73 10.24 7.20
C HIS A 77 27.83 9.87 8.69
N PRO A 78 29.00 9.96 9.34
CA PRO A 78 29.12 9.78 10.80
C PRO A 78 28.13 10.69 11.55
N GLY A 79 27.40 10.13 12.53
CA GLY A 79 26.35 10.86 13.26
C GLY A 79 25.07 11.12 12.45
N GLY A 80 24.94 10.57 11.24
CA GLY A 80 23.84 10.82 10.31
C GLY A 80 22.52 10.09 10.61
N LEU A 81 22.32 9.58 11.82
CA LEU A 81 21.10 8.87 12.20
C LEU A 81 19.96 9.88 12.39
N LYS A 82 18.90 9.73 11.59
CA LYS A 82 17.67 10.50 11.73
C LYS A 82 16.55 9.58 12.18
N GLN A 83 15.72 10.07 13.08
CA GLN A 83 14.56 9.35 13.58
C GLN A 83 13.36 10.28 13.65
N ARG A 84 12.17 9.72 13.45
CA ARG A 84 10.88 10.38 13.62
C ARG A 84 9.88 9.45 14.26
N THR A 85 8.98 9.98 15.06
CA THR A 85 7.85 9.21 15.60
C THR A 85 6.81 8.95 14.51
N ALA A 86 5.96 7.95 14.73
CA ALA A 86 4.84 7.69 13.81
C ALA A 86 3.87 8.87 13.76
N LYS A 87 3.68 9.57 14.88
CA LYS A 87 2.87 10.78 14.97
C LYS A 87 3.41 11.90 14.08
N GLU A 88 4.70 12.23 14.22
CA GLU A 88 5.36 13.24 13.36
C GLU A 88 5.31 12.87 11.87
N LEU A 89 5.41 11.58 11.55
CA LEU A 89 5.33 11.12 10.17
C LEU A 89 3.91 11.30 9.62
N LEU A 90 2.88 11.03 10.41
CA LEU A 90 1.49 11.23 10.04
C LEU A 90 1.18 12.69 9.76
N GLU A 91 1.62 13.60 10.64
CA GLU A 91 1.40 15.04 10.49
C GLU A 91 2.06 15.62 9.24
N ARG A 92 3.27 15.16 8.91
CA ARG A 92 3.99 15.66 7.73
C ARG A 92 3.54 15.01 6.43
N LYS A 93 3.42 13.69 6.41
CA LYS A 93 3.20 12.87 5.21
C LYS A 93 2.40 11.61 5.59
N PRO A 94 1.08 11.71 5.78
CA PRO A 94 0.27 10.59 6.26
C PRO A 94 0.31 9.39 5.31
N GLU A 95 0.42 9.64 4.01
CA GLU A 95 0.60 8.60 2.97
C GLU A 95 1.81 7.69 3.25
N GLN A 96 2.89 8.22 3.82
CA GLN A 96 4.10 7.44 4.05
C GLN A 96 3.94 6.41 5.16
N VAL A 97 3.06 6.65 6.15
CA VAL A 97 2.84 5.70 7.24
C VAL A 97 2.31 4.38 6.67
N LEU A 98 1.26 4.48 5.83
CA LEU A 98 0.66 3.34 5.16
C LEU A 98 1.57 2.76 4.07
N ARG A 99 2.16 3.61 3.21
CA ARG A 99 3.06 3.12 2.15
C ARG A 99 4.23 2.33 2.73
N LYS A 100 4.88 2.81 3.80
CA LYS A 100 5.99 2.07 4.44
C LYS A 100 5.53 0.74 5.03
N ALA A 101 4.32 0.68 5.60
CA ALA A 101 3.76 -0.56 6.13
C ALA A 101 3.54 -1.59 5.01
N VAL A 102 2.88 -1.19 3.92
CA VAL A 102 2.62 -2.06 2.76
C VAL A 102 3.92 -2.46 2.07
N TYR A 103 4.83 -1.51 1.83
CA TYR A 103 6.13 -1.77 1.21
C TYR A 103 6.96 -2.79 1.99
N GLY A 104 6.89 -2.76 3.33
CA GLY A 104 7.54 -3.73 4.20
C GLY A 104 6.98 -5.16 4.07
N MET A 105 5.74 -5.32 3.60
CA MET A 105 5.08 -6.61 3.40
C MET A 105 5.29 -7.19 1.99
N LEU A 106 5.88 -6.42 1.07
CA LEU A 106 6.23 -6.89 -0.26
C LEU A 106 7.61 -7.60 -0.27
N PRO A 107 7.77 -8.68 -1.06
CA PRO A 107 9.03 -9.41 -1.13
C PRO A 107 10.16 -8.52 -1.66
N ARG A 108 11.37 -8.66 -1.13
CA ARG A 108 12.53 -7.85 -1.52
C ARG A 108 13.10 -8.33 -2.87
N ASN A 109 12.50 -7.89 -3.97
CA ASN A 109 12.96 -8.20 -5.32
C ASN A 109 12.79 -6.98 -6.26
N ARG A 110 13.16 -7.14 -7.54
CA ARG A 110 13.05 -6.07 -8.56
C ARG A 110 11.58 -5.67 -8.81
N MET A 111 10.63 -6.61 -8.69
CA MET A 111 9.20 -6.35 -8.89
C MET A 111 8.56 -5.53 -7.76
N ARG A 112 9.18 -5.50 -6.57
CA ARG A 112 8.66 -4.74 -5.42
C ARG A 112 8.37 -3.28 -5.76
N ALA A 113 9.27 -2.63 -6.48
CA ALA A 113 9.11 -1.24 -6.88
C ALA A 113 7.97 -1.05 -7.90
N LEU A 114 7.71 -2.05 -8.75
CA LEU A 114 6.59 -2.03 -9.70
C LEU A 114 5.26 -2.19 -8.96
N GLN A 115 5.20 -3.12 -8.01
CA GLN A 115 4.02 -3.37 -7.19
C GLN A 115 3.69 -2.18 -6.27
N ASP A 116 4.70 -1.53 -5.69
CA ASP A 116 4.50 -0.33 -4.86
C ASP A 116 3.92 0.84 -5.67
N LYS A 117 4.27 0.98 -6.95
CA LYS A 117 3.72 2.02 -7.83
C LYS A 117 2.21 1.86 -8.08
N LYS A 118 1.68 0.64 -7.93
CA LYS A 118 0.24 0.33 -8.07
C LYS A 118 -0.58 0.76 -6.85
N LEU A 119 0.06 0.99 -5.71
CA LEU A 119 -0.59 1.56 -4.53
C LEU A 119 -0.69 3.07 -4.67
N LYS A 120 -1.91 3.61 -4.70
CA LYS A 120 -2.22 5.04 -4.67
C LYS A 120 -2.86 5.35 -3.33
N ILE A 121 -2.42 6.42 -2.67
CA ILE A 121 -2.87 6.77 -1.32
C ILE A 121 -3.25 8.23 -1.34
N PHE A 122 -4.44 8.53 -0.85
CA PHE A 122 -5.00 9.87 -0.74
C PHE A 122 -5.37 10.15 0.72
N MET A 123 -5.18 11.40 1.13
CA MET A 123 -5.45 11.84 2.50
C MET A 123 -6.95 12.03 2.76
N GLY A 124 -7.69 12.47 1.74
CA GLY A 124 -9.13 12.71 1.81
C GLY A 124 -9.94 11.61 1.11
N GLU A 125 -11.23 11.84 0.99
CA GLU A 125 -12.21 10.93 0.37
C GLU A 125 -12.13 10.95 -1.16
N THR A 126 -11.64 12.05 -1.74
CA THR A 126 -11.54 12.22 -3.19
C THR A 126 -10.21 11.70 -3.74
N HIS A 127 -10.28 10.99 -4.87
CA HIS A 127 -9.13 10.50 -5.61
C HIS A 127 -9.22 10.89 -7.09
N ASP A 128 -8.09 11.13 -7.75
CA ASP A 128 -8.07 11.58 -9.16
C ASP A 128 -8.39 10.45 -10.18
N PHE A 129 -8.37 9.19 -9.73
CA PHE A 129 -8.51 7.99 -10.58
C PHE A 129 -9.97 7.58 -10.87
N VAL A 130 -10.89 8.55 -10.93
CA VAL A 130 -12.34 8.27 -11.07
C VAL A 130 -12.66 7.54 -12.38
N LYS A 131 -11.92 7.83 -13.46
CA LYS A 131 -12.16 7.23 -14.79
C LYS A 131 -11.73 5.76 -14.84
N GLU A 132 -10.63 5.41 -14.19
CA GLU A 132 -10.07 4.07 -14.18
C GLU A 132 -10.76 3.14 -13.17
N VAL A 133 -11.20 3.71 -12.04
CA VAL A 133 -11.96 3.00 -11.00
C VAL A 133 -13.36 2.62 -11.48
N GLY A 134 -13.98 3.46 -12.33
CA GLY A 134 -15.38 3.34 -12.76
C GLY A 134 -15.77 2.07 -13.52
N GLU A 135 -14.82 1.21 -13.91
CA GLU A 135 -15.15 -0.04 -14.60
C GLU A 135 -15.28 -1.27 -13.68
N ASN A 136 -14.63 -1.35 -12.50
CA ASN A 136 -14.65 -2.55 -11.64
C ASN A 136 -14.19 -2.31 -10.18
N PRO A 137 -14.83 -1.45 -9.36
CA PRO A 137 -14.42 -1.27 -7.98
C PRO A 137 -14.88 -2.46 -7.12
N VAL A 138 -13.94 -3.27 -6.63
CA VAL A 138 -14.20 -4.15 -5.48
C VAL A 138 -13.88 -3.35 -4.23
N ILE A 139 -14.89 -3.15 -3.38
CA ILE A 139 -14.79 -2.41 -2.13
C ILE A 139 -14.40 -3.39 -1.03
N TYR A 140 -13.35 -3.08 -0.27
CA TYR A 140 -12.89 -3.84 0.90
C TYR A 140 -12.92 -2.97 2.15
#